data_AF-A0A4P6UMJ4-F1
#
_entry.id   AF-A0A4P6UMJ4-F1
#
_cell.length_a   1.000
_cell.length_b   1.000
_cell.length_c   1.000
_cell.angle_alpha   90.00
_cell.angle_beta   90.00
_cell.angle_gamma   90.00
#
_symmetry.space_group_name_H-M   'P 1'
#
loop_
_entity.id
_entity.type
_entity.pdbx_description
1 polymer ?
#
loop_
_entity_poly.entity_id
_entity_poly.type
_entity_poly.pdbx_seq_one_letter_code
_entity_poly.pdbx_strand_id
1 'polypeptide(L)'
;MANITSLLKSEITRLARKEIRAEVESLKKAAAQYRSEIAKLKRELTAQEKKIFSLGKSATTAVSETPNDNPKLRFRAAGFASLRKKLGLSAADMGKILDVSLQTVYHWEKGTSKPRASQLERIAEVRKLGRRGAAAKLAETE
;
A
#
# COMPACT_ATOMS: atom_id res chain seq x y z
N MET A 1 -34.10 1.01 -75.40
CA MET A 1 -33.76 2.41 -75.05
C MET A 1 -33.15 2.41 -73.66
N ALA A 2 -31.97 3.01 -73.49
CA ALA A 2 -31.29 3.06 -72.19
C ALA A 2 -32.17 3.80 -71.16
N ASN A 3 -32.38 3.19 -70.01
CA ASN A 3 -33.29 3.68 -68.98
C ASN A 3 -32.55 4.72 -68.12
N ILE A 4 -32.44 5.97 -68.60
CA ILE A 4 -31.63 7.05 -68.01
C ILE A 4 -31.87 7.22 -66.50
N THR A 5 -33.11 7.01 -66.05
CA THR A 5 -33.49 7.06 -64.64
C THR A 5 -32.77 6.01 -63.78
N SER A 6 -32.56 4.80 -64.30
CA SER A 6 -31.83 3.76 -63.56
C SER A 6 -30.33 4.07 -63.49
N LEU A 7 -29.76 4.61 -64.58
CA LEU A 7 -28.37 5.05 -64.61
C LEU A 7 -28.11 6.18 -63.60
N LEU A 8 -28.95 7.21 -63.58
CA LEU A 8 -28.84 8.32 -62.62
C LEU A 8 -28.97 7.85 -61.16
N LYS A 9 -29.95 6.98 -60.86
CA LYS A 9 -30.08 6.39 -59.52
C LYS A 9 -28.84 5.60 -59.12
N SER A 10 -28.28 4.80 -60.05
CA SER A 10 -27.05 4.06 -59.78
C SER A 10 -25.88 4.98 -59.47
N GLU A 11 -25.75 6.08 -60.21
CA GLU A 11 -24.67 7.04 -60.04
C GLU A 11 -24.79 7.84 -58.74
N ILE A 12 -26.01 8.25 -58.38
CA ILE A 12 -26.31 8.88 -57.08
C ILE A 12 -25.93 7.94 -55.93
N THR A 13 -26.30 6.66 -56.01
CA THR A 13 -25.93 5.69 -54.95
C THR A 13 -24.42 5.46 -54.87
N ARG A 14 -23.72 5.46 -56.02
CA ARG A 14 -22.28 5.31 -56.09
C ARG A 14 -21.57 6.50 -55.43
N LEU A 15 -21.99 7.72 -55.75
CA LEU A 15 -21.45 8.94 -55.15
C LEU A 15 -21.77 9.03 -53.66
N ALA A 16 -23.01 8.75 -53.25
CA ALA A 16 -23.38 8.74 -51.83
C ALA A 16 -22.54 7.74 -51.03
N ARG A 17 -22.32 6.52 -51.54
CA ARG A 17 -21.45 5.53 -50.90
C ARG A 17 -19.98 5.99 -50.83
N LYS A 18 -19.51 6.71 -51.86
CA LYS A 18 -18.14 7.24 -51.90
C LYS A 18 -17.94 8.31 -50.83
N GLU A 19 -18.87 9.26 -50.72
CA GLU A 19 -18.81 10.32 -49.70
C GLU A 19 -18.93 9.76 -48.27
N ILE A 20 -19.90 8.87 -48.03
CA ILE A 20 -20.04 8.21 -46.71
C ILE A 20 -18.76 7.46 -46.34
N ARG A 21 -18.11 6.79 -47.30
CA ARG A 21 -16.85 6.10 -47.04
C ARG A 21 -15.74 7.09 -46.68
N ALA A 22 -15.61 8.20 -47.41
CA ALA A 22 -14.60 9.22 -47.14
C ALA A 22 -14.75 9.81 -45.72
N GLU A 23 -15.97 10.14 -45.32
CA GLU A 23 -16.28 10.68 -43.98
C GLU A 23 -15.99 9.67 -42.86
N VAL A 24 -16.34 8.39 -43.05
CA VAL A 24 -16.26 7.38 -41.99
C VAL A 24 -14.88 6.71 -41.92
N GLU A 25 -14.04 6.82 -42.95
CA GLU A 25 -12.74 6.14 -43.00
C GLU A 25 -11.78 6.64 -41.90
N SER A 26 -11.75 7.95 -41.66
CA SER A 26 -10.93 8.55 -40.58
C SER A 26 -11.37 8.04 -39.21
N LEU A 27 -12.69 8.02 -38.95
CA LEU A 27 -13.29 7.51 -37.72
C LEU A 27 -13.02 6.02 -37.51
N LYS A 28 -13.09 5.21 -38.58
CA LYS A 28 -12.77 3.78 -38.52
C LYS A 28 -11.30 3.54 -38.16
N LYS A 29 -10.38 4.32 -38.75
CA LYS A 29 -8.95 4.25 -38.42
C LYS A 29 -8.70 4.65 -36.97
N ALA A 30 -9.28 5.76 -36.51
CA ALA A 30 -9.18 6.19 -35.11
C ALA A 30 -9.75 5.13 -34.15
N ALA A 31 -10.92 4.55 -34.44
CA ALA A 31 -11.53 3.52 -33.62
C ALA A 31 -10.72 2.21 -33.57
N ALA A 32 -9.99 1.87 -34.64
CA ALA A 32 -9.07 0.73 -34.65
C ALA A 32 -7.82 1.02 -33.79
N GLN A 33 -7.28 2.23 -33.91
CA GLN A 33 -6.14 2.68 -33.12
C GLN A 33 -6.48 2.75 -31.62
N TYR A 34 -7.59 3.35 -31.24
CA TYR A 34 -8.01 3.38 -29.84
C TYR A 34 -8.25 1.97 -29.26
N ARG A 35 -8.78 1.04 -30.06
CA ARG A 35 -8.94 -0.36 -29.61
C ARG A 35 -7.59 -1.02 -29.32
N SER A 36 -6.57 -0.77 -30.14
CA SER A 36 -5.22 -1.32 -29.91
C SER A 36 -4.54 -0.68 -28.70
N GLU A 37 -4.69 0.64 -28.52
CA GLU A 37 -4.18 1.38 -27.37
C GLU A 37 -4.84 0.94 -26.06
N ILE A 38 -6.16 0.80 -26.04
CA ILE A 38 -6.89 0.28 -24.87
C ILE A 38 -6.40 -1.13 -24.52
N ALA A 39 -6.18 -1.99 -25.51
CA ALA A 39 -5.64 -3.33 -25.27
C ALA A 39 -4.22 -3.28 -24.68
N LYS A 40 -3.37 -2.37 -25.17
CA LYS A 40 -2.02 -2.16 -24.64
C LYS A 40 -2.06 -1.66 -23.19
N LEU A 41 -2.86 -0.63 -22.90
CA LEU A 41 -3.01 -0.06 -21.56
C LEU A 41 -3.54 -1.08 -20.56
N LYS A 42 -4.54 -1.89 -20.95
CA LYS A 42 -5.04 -2.98 -20.09
C LYS A 42 -3.96 -4.02 -19.79
N ARG A 43 -3.12 -4.39 -20.77
CA ARG A 43 -1.99 -5.30 -20.54
C ARG A 43 -0.97 -4.70 -19.58
N GLU A 44 -0.59 -3.43 -19.78
CA GLU A 44 0.33 -2.72 -18.90
C GLU A 44 -0.20 -2.62 -17.47
N LEU A 45 -1.49 -2.31 -17.30
CA LEU A 45 -2.15 -2.25 -16.00
C LEU A 45 -2.08 -3.60 -15.29
N THR A 46 -2.46 -4.69 -15.96
CA THR A 46 -2.36 -6.04 -15.35
C THR A 46 -0.91 -6.44 -15.03
N ALA A 47 0.08 -6.00 -15.82
CA ALA A 47 1.48 -6.25 -15.54
C ALA A 47 1.97 -5.46 -14.32
N GLN A 48 1.53 -4.20 -14.17
CA GLN A 48 1.82 -3.37 -13.00
C GLN A 48 1.16 -3.92 -11.74
N GLU A 49 -0.12 -4.32 -11.81
CA GLU A 49 -0.81 -4.98 -10.69
C GLU A 49 -0.09 -6.24 -10.23
N LYS A 50 0.37 -7.09 -11.17
CA LYS A 50 1.19 -8.27 -10.84
C LYS A 50 2.50 -7.88 -10.17
N LYS A 51 3.16 -6.81 -10.61
CA LYS A 51 4.39 -6.31 -9.99
C LYS A 51 4.14 -5.74 -8.59
N ILE A 52 3.04 -5.02 -8.39
CA ILE A 52 2.63 -4.53 -7.06
C ILE A 52 2.33 -5.71 -6.14
N PHE A 53 1.61 -6.72 -6.63
CA PHE A 53 1.33 -7.94 -5.87
C PHE A 53 2.60 -8.73 -5.54
N SER A 54 3.53 -8.87 -6.48
CA SER A 54 4.80 -9.56 -6.24
C SER A 54 5.71 -8.79 -5.30
N LEU A 55 5.69 -7.45 -5.33
CA LEU A 55 6.39 -6.60 -4.36
C LEU A 55 5.74 -6.64 -2.98
N GLY A 56 4.41 -6.63 -2.89
CA GLY A 56 3.68 -6.81 -1.63
C GLY A 56 3.91 -8.21 -1.04
N LYS A 57 3.93 -9.25 -1.87
CA LYS A 57 4.25 -10.62 -1.46
C LYS A 57 5.73 -10.76 -1.09
N SER A 58 6.63 -10.15 -1.84
CA SER A 58 8.06 -10.10 -1.49
C SER A 58 8.30 -9.25 -0.25
N ALA A 59 7.50 -8.23 0.06
CA ALA A 59 7.55 -7.55 1.34
C ALA A 59 7.10 -8.47 2.48
N THR A 60 6.08 -9.31 2.27
CA THR A 60 5.70 -10.34 3.26
C THR A 60 6.71 -11.48 3.40
N THR A 61 7.45 -11.82 2.33
CA THR A 61 8.50 -12.86 2.37
C THR A 61 9.86 -12.31 2.83
N ALA A 62 10.20 -11.06 2.50
CA ALA A 62 11.41 -10.36 2.98
C ALA A 62 11.31 -9.96 4.46
N VAL A 63 10.12 -9.99 5.07
CA VAL A 63 9.97 -10.01 6.54
C VAL A 63 10.59 -11.28 7.16
N SER A 64 10.94 -12.29 6.36
CA SER A 64 11.65 -13.49 6.84
C SER A 64 13.17 -13.39 6.75
N GLU A 65 13.72 -12.56 5.85
CA GLU A 65 15.17 -12.48 5.62
C GLU A 65 15.62 -11.07 5.21
N THR A 66 15.79 -10.20 6.21
CA THR A 66 16.87 -9.22 6.17
C THR A 66 17.82 -9.54 7.32
N PRO A 67 19.13 -9.69 7.07
CA PRO A 67 20.14 -9.56 8.12
C PRO A 67 20.10 -8.10 8.55
N ASN A 68 19.25 -7.81 9.54
CA ASN A 68 19.28 -6.54 10.24
C ASN A 68 20.61 -6.53 11.00
N ASP A 69 21.58 -5.78 10.47
CA ASP A 69 22.75 -5.30 11.22
C ASP A 69 22.31 -4.18 12.17
N ASN A 70 21.32 -4.53 12.98
CA ASN A 70 20.75 -3.76 14.06
C ASN A 70 20.47 -4.83 15.10
N PRO A 71 21.15 -4.84 16.26
CA PRO A 71 21.11 -5.96 17.19
C PRO A 71 19.65 -6.25 17.51
N LYS A 72 19.13 -7.37 16.96
CA LYS A 72 17.72 -7.82 17.08
C LYS A 72 17.19 -7.36 18.43
N LEU A 73 16.30 -6.36 18.42
CA LEU A 73 15.72 -5.77 19.63
C LEU A 73 14.98 -6.86 20.38
N ARG A 74 15.73 -7.55 21.25
CA ARG A 74 15.25 -8.77 21.88
C ARG A 74 14.39 -8.38 23.06
N PHE A 75 13.08 -8.50 22.87
CA PHE A 75 12.14 -8.36 23.97
C PHE A 75 12.29 -9.53 24.95
N ARG A 76 12.44 -9.19 26.23
CA ARG A 76 12.40 -10.12 27.35
C ARG A 76 11.37 -9.58 28.33
N ALA A 77 10.32 -10.35 28.62
CA ALA A 77 9.25 -9.96 29.54
C ALA A 77 9.79 -9.51 30.91
N ALA A 78 10.68 -10.30 31.52
CA ALA A 78 11.33 -9.96 32.79
C ALA A 78 12.17 -8.67 32.72
N GLY A 79 12.84 -8.42 31.59
CA GLY A 79 13.63 -7.21 31.38
C GLY A 79 12.80 -5.95 31.16
N PHE A 80 11.58 -6.11 30.64
CA PHE A 80 10.62 -5.02 30.49
C PHE A 80 10.00 -4.63 31.84
N ALA A 81 9.62 -5.62 32.65
CA ALA A 81 9.15 -5.37 34.02
C ALA A 81 10.21 -4.68 34.88
N SER A 82 11.49 -5.07 34.76
CA SER A 82 12.58 -4.41 35.48
C SER A 82 12.85 -2.99 34.97
N LEU A 83 12.74 -2.75 33.65
CA LEU A 83 12.83 -1.42 33.06
C LEU A 83 11.76 -0.49 33.64
N ARG A 84 10.50 -0.92 33.68
CA ARG A 84 9.40 -0.12 34.24
C ARG A 84 9.67 0.23 35.70
N LYS A 85 10.07 -0.75 36.51
CA LYS A 85 10.45 -0.53 37.92
C LYS A 85 11.62 0.44 38.07
N LYS A 86 12.65 0.33 37.22
CA LYS A 86 13.82 1.23 37.23
C LYS A 86 13.43 2.68 36.92
N LEU A 87 12.54 2.86 35.95
CA LEU A 87 11.99 4.16 35.57
C LEU A 87 10.98 4.71 36.58
N GLY A 88 10.49 3.89 37.52
CA GLY A 88 9.53 4.31 38.54
C GLY A 88 8.12 4.58 38.00
N LEU A 89 7.79 4.02 36.82
CA LEU A 89 6.52 4.23 36.15
C LEU A 89 5.46 3.23 36.61
N SER A 90 4.21 3.68 36.75
CA SER A 90 3.09 2.74 36.83
C SER A 90 2.91 2.03 35.48
N ALA A 91 2.20 0.91 35.47
CA ALA A 91 1.90 0.22 34.20
C ALA A 91 0.96 1.05 33.31
N ALA A 92 0.18 1.99 33.88
CA ALA A 92 -0.68 2.90 33.13
C ALA A 92 0.16 3.98 32.44
N ASP A 93 1.12 4.56 33.18
CA ASP A 93 2.04 5.59 32.68
C ASP A 93 2.96 5.04 31.58
N MET A 94 3.46 3.82 31.79
CA MET A 94 4.21 3.10 30.76
C MET A 94 3.34 2.82 29.53
N GLY A 95 2.05 2.54 29.73
CA GLY A 95 1.07 2.39 28.65
C GLY A 95 0.90 3.69 27.86
N LYS A 96 0.75 4.84 28.53
CA LYS A 96 0.66 6.16 27.89
C LYS A 96 1.87 6.46 27.02
N ILE A 97 3.09 6.29 27.55
CA ILE A 97 4.34 6.57 26.82
C ILE A 97 4.49 5.66 25.58
N LEU A 98 4.02 4.41 25.68
CA LEU A 98 4.10 3.43 24.58
C LEU A 98 2.87 3.46 23.67
N ASP A 99 1.85 4.27 24.01
CA ASP A 99 0.55 4.35 23.34
C ASP A 99 -0.12 2.95 23.23
N VAL A 100 -0.25 2.30 24.39
CA VAL A 100 -0.93 1.02 24.58
C VAL A 100 -1.73 1.01 25.88
N SER A 101 -2.71 0.12 25.98
CA SER A 101 -3.48 -0.04 27.21
C SER A 101 -2.63 -0.64 28.36
N LEU A 102 -3.00 -0.29 29.60
CA LEU A 102 -2.47 -0.88 30.84
C LEU A 102 -2.44 -2.42 30.78
N GLN A 103 -3.50 -3.01 30.24
CA GLN A 103 -3.66 -4.46 30.16
C GLN A 103 -2.61 -5.10 29.23
N THR A 104 -2.29 -4.45 28.11
CA THR A 104 -1.25 -4.90 27.19
C THR A 104 0.13 -4.88 27.84
N VAL A 105 0.44 -3.86 28.64
CA VAL A 105 1.69 -3.80 29.42
C VAL A 105 1.79 -5.00 30.37
N TYR A 106 0.71 -5.33 31.09
CA TYR A 106 0.70 -6.52 31.96
C TYR A 106 0.83 -7.83 31.19
N HIS A 107 0.18 -7.97 30.03
CA HIS A 107 0.31 -9.16 29.20
C HIS A 107 1.74 -9.35 28.69
N TRP A 108 2.45 -8.27 28.39
CA TRP A 108 3.87 -8.31 28.01
C TRP A 108 4.79 -8.63 29.18
N GLU A 109 4.53 -8.08 30.37
CA GLU A 109 5.28 -8.41 31.58
C GLU A 109 5.11 -9.87 32.00
N LYS A 110 3.90 -10.42 31.83
CA LYS A 110 3.58 -11.83 32.09
C LYS A 110 4.02 -12.78 30.96
N GLY A 111 4.42 -12.24 29.81
CA GLY A 111 4.81 -13.02 28.64
C GLY A 111 3.65 -13.71 27.90
N THR A 112 2.40 -13.35 28.21
CA THR A 112 1.19 -13.88 27.56
C THR A 112 1.08 -13.42 26.11
N SER A 113 1.58 -12.22 25.78
CA SER A 113 1.66 -11.72 24.42
C SER A 113 3.00 -11.05 24.15
N LYS A 114 3.36 -10.92 22.87
CA LYS A 114 4.60 -10.27 22.43
C LYS A 114 4.27 -8.94 21.73
N PRO A 115 5.05 -7.87 21.98
CA PRO A 115 4.91 -6.61 21.26
C PRO A 115 5.19 -6.78 19.77
N ARG A 116 4.45 -6.03 18.94
CA ARG A 116 4.65 -5.92 17.49
C ARG A 116 5.92 -5.11 17.19
N ALA A 117 6.42 -5.16 15.94
CA ALA A 117 7.64 -4.48 15.53
C ALA A 117 7.65 -2.98 15.86
N SER A 118 6.57 -2.25 15.55
CA SER A 118 6.42 -0.82 15.90
C SER A 118 6.46 -0.55 17.40
N GLN A 119 5.95 -1.49 18.22
CA GLN A 119 5.97 -1.39 19.67
C GLN A 119 7.37 -1.69 20.24
N LEU A 120 8.15 -2.56 19.59
CA LEU A 120 9.54 -2.84 19.98
C LEU A 120 10.45 -1.62 19.79
N GLU A 121 10.24 -0.86 18.73
CA GLU A 121 10.95 0.41 18.48
C GLU A 121 10.66 1.43 19.58
N ARG A 122 9.38 1.63 19.92
CA ARG A 122 8.96 2.49 21.04
C ARG A 122 9.57 2.04 22.37
N ILE A 123 9.59 0.72 22.65
CA ILE A 123 10.23 0.18 23.86
C ILE A 123 11.75 0.43 23.84
N ALA A 124 12.39 0.36 22.68
CA ALA A 124 13.82 0.64 22.54
C ALA A 124 14.15 2.10 22.84
N GLU A 125 13.31 3.03 22.39
CA GLU A 125 13.42 4.45 22.73
C GLU A 125 13.28 4.65 24.24
N VAL A 126 12.24 4.07 24.86
CA VAL A 126 12.02 4.17 26.31
C VAL A 126 13.18 3.57 27.10
N ARG A 127 13.84 2.53 26.58
CA ARG A 127 15.03 1.94 27.22
C ARG A 127 16.24 2.88 27.21
N LYS A 128 16.34 3.77 26.21
CA LYS A 128 17.37 4.81 26.15
C LYS A 128 17.04 6.01 27.05
N LEU A 129 15.77 6.19 27.41
CA LEU A 129 15.35 7.23 28.35
C LEU A 129 15.77 6.87 29.78
N GLY A 130 16.35 7.85 30.48
CA GLY A 130 16.50 7.81 31.93
C GLY A 130 15.19 8.19 32.64
N ARG A 131 15.14 8.05 33.98
CA ARG A 131 13.98 8.39 34.80
C ARG A 131 13.42 9.80 34.51
N ARG A 132 14.31 10.80 34.35
CA ARG A 132 13.94 12.18 34.00
C ARG A 132 13.34 12.29 32.59
N GLY A 133 13.88 11.56 31.61
CA GLY A 133 13.36 11.56 30.24
C GLY A 133 12.02 10.85 30.12
N ALA A 134 11.81 9.79 30.92
CA ALA A 134 10.52 9.11 31.00
C ALA A 134 9.43 10.01 31.60
N ALA A 135 9.74 10.77 32.67
CA ALA A 135 8.81 11.74 33.25
C ALA A 135 8.49 12.89 32.29
N ALA A 136 9.48 13.37 31.52
CA ALA A 136 9.25 14.41 30.51
C ALA A 136 8.34 13.91 29.38
N LYS A 137 8.58 12.69 28.85
CA LYS A 137 7.68 12.09 27.86
C LYS A 137 6.28 11.85 28.42
N LEU A 138 6.16 11.48 29.70
CA LEU A 138 4.84 11.34 30.34
C LEU A 138 4.08 12.67 30.32
N ALA A 139 4.74 13.76 30.71
CA ALA A 139 4.15 15.10 30.73
C ALA A 139 3.81 15.65 29.34
N GLU A 140 4.51 15.21 28.29
CA GLU A 140 4.18 15.52 26.89
C GLU A 140 2.97 14.71 26.37
N THR A 141 2.71 13.56 26.98
CA THR A 141 1.58 12.67 26.63
C THR A 141 0.33 12.85 27.50
N GLU A 142 0.36 13.76 28.49
CA GLU A 142 -0.81 14.20 29.25
C GLU A 142 -1.44 15.46 28.63
#